data_AF-A0A4S4AE18-F1
#
_entry.id   AF-A0A4S4AE18-F1
#
_cell.length_a   1.000
_cell.length_b   1.000
_cell.length_c   1.000
_cell.angle_alpha   90.00
_cell.angle_beta   90.00
_cell.angle_gamma   90.00
#
_symmetry.space_group_name_H-M   'P 1'
#
loop_
_entity.id
_entity.type
_entity.pdbx_description
1 polymer ?
#
loop_
_entity_poly.entity_id
_entity_poly.type
_entity_poly.pdbx_seq_one_letter_code
_entity_poly.pdbx_strand_id
1 'polypeptide(L)'
;MESSPMSTVSLPAGLAALSTRFAIDPGDWEASGRLELRVDRYPRVSLRRGPARQIELEARLAALPALAQEREALVDRLMLRVTAGAARQIGVPVLAPDGGHLLLQAALDGEDARAFEDGLEAFLNDLDYWAAALGERS
;
A
#
# COMPACT_ATOMS: atom_id res chain seq x y z
N MET A 1 34.36 -18.76 10.20
CA MET A 1 33.20 -18.36 9.39
C MET A 1 32.08 -18.08 10.38
N GLU A 2 32.06 -16.87 10.94
CA GLU A 2 31.00 -16.45 11.85
C GLU A 2 29.75 -16.18 11.02
N SER A 3 28.73 -17.02 11.18
CA SER A 3 27.39 -16.73 10.73
C SER A 3 26.86 -15.59 11.60
N SER A 4 26.84 -14.37 11.05
CA SER A 4 26.15 -13.24 11.68
C SER A 4 24.71 -13.66 12.03
N PRO A 5 24.20 -13.35 13.23
CA PRO A 5 22.80 -13.62 13.53
C PRO A 5 21.96 -12.83 12.53
N MET A 6 21.14 -13.52 11.73
CA MET A 6 20.04 -12.87 11.02
C MET A 6 19.19 -12.22 12.09
N SER A 7 19.22 -10.89 12.18
CA SER A 7 18.32 -10.12 13.04
C SER A 7 16.90 -10.39 12.56
N THR A 8 16.25 -11.38 13.16
CA THR A 8 14.86 -11.75 12.88
C THR A 8 13.98 -10.58 13.30
N VAL A 9 13.28 -9.98 12.35
CA VAL A 9 12.34 -8.90 12.63
C VAL A 9 11.05 -9.50 13.13
N SER A 10 10.64 -9.19 14.37
CA SER A 10 9.37 -9.67 14.91
C SER A 10 8.19 -9.25 14.02
N LEU A 11 7.28 -10.19 13.78
CA LEU A 11 6.01 -9.92 13.12
C LEU A 11 5.13 -9.00 14.01
N PRO A 12 4.67 -7.85 13.51
CA PRO A 12 3.71 -7.00 14.24
C PRO A 12 2.40 -7.75 14.50
N ALA A 13 1.70 -7.43 15.59
CA ALA A 13 0.51 -8.18 16.00
C ALA A 13 -0.60 -8.13 14.94
N GLY A 14 -0.74 -7.01 14.20
CA GLY A 14 -1.69 -6.94 13.09
C GLY A 14 -1.37 -7.86 11.93
N LEU A 15 -0.09 -8.06 11.62
CA LEU A 15 0.30 -9.03 10.59
C LEU A 15 0.20 -10.48 11.07
N ALA A 16 0.46 -10.72 12.37
CA ALA A 16 0.26 -12.03 12.98
C ALA A 16 -1.23 -12.44 12.98
N ALA A 17 -2.14 -11.48 13.19
CA ALA A 17 -3.57 -11.74 13.08
C ALA A 17 -3.98 -12.05 11.62
N LEU A 18 -3.48 -11.28 10.65
CA LEU A 18 -3.74 -11.52 9.23
C LEU A 18 -3.25 -12.89 8.74
N SER A 19 -2.09 -13.38 9.18
CA SER A 19 -1.54 -14.64 8.69
C SER A 19 -2.38 -15.86 9.05
N THR A 20 -3.27 -15.73 10.03
CA THR A 20 -4.27 -16.76 10.34
C THR A 20 -5.47 -16.75 9.38
N ARG A 21 -5.72 -15.60 8.72
CA ARG A 21 -6.88 -15.38 7.83
C ARG A 21 -6.52 -15.45 6.35
N PHE A 22 -5.30 -15.05 6.01
CA PHE A 22 -4.76 -15.05 4.65
C PHE A 22 -3.57 -16.00 4.57
N ALA A 23 -3.36 -16.61 3.40
CA ALA A 23 -2.20 -17.45 3.14
C ALA A 23 -0.92 -16.58 3.01
N ILE A 24 -0.46 -16.07 4.14
CA ILE A 24 0.72 -15.24 4.31
C ILE A 24 1.79 -16.12 4.95
N ASP A 25 2.99 -16.14 4.37
CA ASP A 25 4.16 -16.72 5.02
C ASP A 25 4.83 -15.66 5.91
N PRO A 26 4.82 -15.81 7.25
CA PRO A 26 5.53 -14.89 8.15
C PRO A 26 7.03 -14.78 7.85
N GLY A 27 7.64 -15.82 7.29
CA GLY A 27 9.08 -15.88 7.01
C GLY A 27 9.57 -14.77 6.08
N ASP A 28 8.76 -14.39 5.09
CA ASP A 28 9.09 -13.30 4.16
C ASP A 28 9.23 -11.95 4.90
N TRP A 29 8.34 -11.70 5.87
CA TRP A 29 8.40 -10.51 6.70
C TRP A 29 9.59 -10.53 7.65
N GLU A 30 9.83 -11.66 8.31
CA GLU A 30 10.95 -11.79 9.26
C GLU A 30 12.31 -11.64 8.57
N ALA A 31 12.42 -12.10 7.32
CA ALA A 31 13.65 -12.05 6.53
C ALA A 31 13.90 -10.69 5.86
N SER A 32 12.86 -10.02 5.37
CA SER A 32 13.00 -8.83 4.51
C SER A 32 12.26 -7.59 4.98
N GLY A 33 11.38 -7.72 5.99
CA GLY A 33 10.45 -6.68 6.39
C GLY A 33 9.45 -6.30 5.29
N ARG A 34 9.24 -7.19 4.31
CA ARG A 34 8.33 -7.01 3.18
C ARG A 34 7.44 -8.24 3.03
N LEU A 35 6.20 -8.00 2.64
CA LEU A 35 5.23 -9.03 2.32
C LEU A 35 4.35 -8.57 1.15
N GLU A 36 3.89 -9.50 0.31
CA GLU A 36 2.90 -9.23 -0.73
C GLU A 36 1.55 -9.84 -0.33
N LEU A 37 0.54 -9.00 -0.13
CA LEU A 37 -0.83 -9.45 0.09
C LEU A 37 -1.60 -9.58 -1.23
N ARG A 38 -2.32 -10.69 -1.37
CA ARG A 38 -3.34 -10.86 -2.40
C ARG A 38 -4.70 -10.86 -1.74
N VAL A 39 -5.47 -9.81 -2.03
CA VAL A 39 -6.84 -9.66 -1.53
C VAL A 39 -7.77 -9.73 -2.74
N ASP A 40 -8.43 -10.87 -2.92
CA ASP A 40 -9.45 -11.14 -3.96
C ASP A 40 -9.22 -10.40 -5.31
N ARG A 41 -10.04 -9.36 -5.55
CA ARG A 41 -10.11 -8.57 -6.79
C ARG A 41 -9.12 -7.41 -6.85
N TYR A 42 -8.39 -7.16 -5.77
CA TYR A 42 -7.47 -6.03 -5.69
C TYR A 42 -6.14 -6.35 -6.36
N PRO A 43 -5.45 -5.34 -6.92
CA PRO A 43 -4.05 -5.51 -7.26
C PRO A 43 -3.25 -5.92 -6.02
N ARG A 44 -2.06 -6.49 -6.24
CA ARG A 44 -1.18 -6.87 -5.13
C ARG A 44 -0.91 -5.66 -4.25
N VAL A 45 -1.02 -5.86 -2.94
CA VAL A 45 -0.69 -4.84 -1.94
C VAL A 45 0.63 -5.24 -1.30
N SER A 46 1.66 -4.45 -1.56
CA SER A 46 2.97 -4.59 -0.95
C SER A 46 2.93 -3.98 0.45
N LEU A 47 3.32 -4.76 1.44
CA LEU A 47 3.52 -4.31 2.82
C LEU A 47 5.01 -4.19 3.06
N ARG A 48 5.41 -3.09 3.67
CA ARG A 48 6.81 -2.81 4.02
C ARG A 48 6.89 -2.31 5.45
N ARG A 49 7.97 -2.66 6.12
CA ARG A 49 8.29 -2.07 7.41
C ARG A 49 8.57 -0.58 7.23
N GLY A 50 7.77 0.24 7.91
CA GLY A 50 7.96 1.68 8.01
C GLY A 50 8.77 2.08 9.24
N PRO A 51 9.03 3.40 9.40
CA PRO A 51 9.64 3.94 10.60
C PRO A 51 8.73 3.76 11.82
N ALA A 52 9.32 3.78 13.02
CA ALA A 52 8.56 3.81 14.29
C ALA A 52 7.46 2.75 14.43
N ARG A 53 7.72 1.51 13.97
CA ARG A 53 6.78 0.36 14.01
C ARG A 53 5.55 0.48 13.09
N GLN A 54 5.57 1.42 12.15
CA GLN A 54 4.56 1.49 11.12
C GLN A 54 4.69 0.36 10.10
N ILE A 55 3.57 0.05 9.46
CA ILE A 55 3.51 -0.76 8.25
C ILE A 55 3.08 0.15 7.12
N GLU A 56 3.95 0.28 6.13
CA GLU A 56 3.64 0.97 4.89
C GLU A 56 2.91 0.02 3.94
N LEU A 57 1.80 0.49 3.37
CA LEU A 57 1.06 -0.21 2.33
C LEU A 57 1.26 0.51 1.02
N GLU A 58 1.40 -0.27 -0.05
CA GLU A 58 1.57 0.24 -1.39
C GLU A 58 0.81 -0.65 -2.37
N ALA A 59 0.03 -0.05 -3.26
CA ALA A 59 -0.64 -0.77 -4.33
C ALA A 59 -0.57 0.04 -5.62
N ARG A 60 -0.48 -0.65 -6.76
CA ARG A 60 -0.55 0.01 -8.07
C ARG A 60 -1.97 0.50 -8.35
N LEU A 61 -2.09 1.77 -8.72
CA LEU A 61 -3.36 2.38 -9.12
C LEU A 61 -3.61 2.26 -10.62
N ALA A 62 -2.72 2.84 -11.42
CA ALA A 62 -2.89 2.96 -12.87
C ALA A 62 -1.54 3.11 -13.57
N ALA A 63 -1.48 2.80 -14.86
CA ALA A 63 -0.36 3.23 -15.68
C ALA A 63 -0.44 4.74 -15.93
N LEU A 64 0.70 5.41 -16.06
CA LEU A 64 0.71 6.80 -16.53
C LEU A 64 0.60 6.82 -18.06
N PRO A 65 -0.12 7.80 -18.63
CA PRO A 65 -0.14 7.99 -20.07
C PRO A 65 1.26 8.21 -20.65
N ALA A 66 1.50 7.63 -21.84
CA ALA A 66 2.77 7.81 -22.55
C ALA A 66 2.93 9.24 -23.09
N LEU A 67 1.82 9.87 -23.49
CA LEU A 67 1.80 11.24 -23.97
C LEU A 67 1.91 12.23 -22.80
N ALA A 68 2.88 13.14 -22.88
CA ALA A 68 3.18 14.10 -21.80
C ALA A 68 1.96 14.95 -21.42
N GLN A 69 1.22 15.46 -22.40
CA GLN A 69 0.04 16.29 -22.16
C GLN A 69 -1.08 15.52 -21.43
N GLU A 70 -1.31 14.26 -21.77
CA GLU A 70 -2.31 13.41 -21.09
C GLU A 70 -1.88 13.09 -19.66
N ARG A 71 -0.57 12.89 -19.45
CA ARG A 71 0.02 12.66 -18.13
C ARG A 71 -0.14 13.89 -17.24
N GLU A 72 0.19 15.07 -17.73
CA GLU A 72 -0.01 16.34 -17.01
C GLU A 72 -1.48 16.54 -16.64
N ALA A 73 -2.40 16.35 -17.59
CA ALA A 73 -3.84 16.46 -17.34
C ALA A 73 -4.37 15.42 -16.33
N LEU A 74 -3.75 14.24 -16.24
CA LEU A 74 -4.07 13.24 -15.22
C LEU A 74 -3.58 13.68 -13.84
N VAL A 75 -2.33 14.16 -13.75
CA VAL A 75 -1.73 14.66 -12.50
C VAL A 75 -2.50 15.86 -11.96
N ASP A 76 -2.90 16.81 -12.82
CA ASP A 76 -3.69 17.97 -12.39
C ASP A 76 -5.05 17.56 -11.79
N ARG A 77 -5.74 16.61 -12.42
CA ARG A 77 -7.01 16.06 -11.90
C ARG A 77 -6.84 15.33 -10.57
N LEU A 78 -5.73 14.60 -10.41
CA LEU A 78 -5.37 13.96 -9.14
C LEU A 78 -5.13 15.01 -8.05
N MET A 79 -4.31 16.02 -8.33
CA MET A 79 -4.00 17.08 -7.38
C MET A 79 -5.23 17.87 -6.95
N LEU A 80 -6.16 18.15 -7.87
CA LEU A 80 -7.44 18.78 -7.53
C LEU A 80 -8.25 17.93 -6.55
N ARG A 81 -8.30 16.61 -6.75
CA ARG A 81 -9.05 15.71 -5.85
C ARG A 81 -8.36 15.53 -4.51
N VAL A 82 -7.04 15.40 -4.49
CA VAL A 82 -6.26 15.35 -3.25
C VAL A 82 -6.52 16.63 -2.45
N THR A 83 -6.39 17.80 -3.06
CA THR A 83 -6.60 19.08 -2.37
C THR A 83 -8.05 19.30 -1.92
N ALA A 84 -9.05 18.79 -2.66
CA ALA A 84 -10.46 18.88 -2.29
C ALA A 84 -10.91 17.85 -1.23
N GLY A 85 -10.24 16.71 -1.11
CA GLY A 85 -10.70 15.55 -0.34
C GLY A 85 -9.75 14.99 0.73
N ALA A 86 -8.52 15.53 0.84
CA ALA A 86 -7.42 14.97 1.65
C ALA A 86 -7.77 14.67 3.12
N ALA A 87 -8.74 15.36 3.72
CA ALA A 87 -9.06 15.19 5.13
C ALA A 87 -9.75 13.87 5.49
N ARG A 88 -10.14 13.02 4.51
CA ARG A 88 -10.95 11.82 4.75
C ARG A 88 -10.33 10.49 4.34
N GLN A 89 -9.16 10.51 3.70
CA GLN A 89 -8.53 9.33 3.13
C GLN A 89 -7.21 9.05 3.84
N ILE A 90 -6.86 7.78 3.98
CA ILE A 90 -5.56 7.36 4.50
C ILE A 90 -4.56 7.11 3.38
N GLY A 91 -5.05 6.73 2.19
CA GLY A 91 -4.27 6.48 1.00
C GLY A 91 -3.95 7.76 0.24
N VAL A 92 -2.68 7.96 -0.07
CA VAL A 92 -2.18 9.08 -0.86
C VAL A 92 -1.72 8.58 -2.22
N PRO A 93 -2.29 9.08 -3.33
CA PRO A 93 -1.79 8.76 -4.66
C PRO A 93 -0.44 9.44 -4.90
N VAL A 94 0.55 8.67 -5.33
CA VAL A 94 1.90 9.15 -5.63
C VAL A 94 2.36 8.64 -7.00
N LEU A 95 3.35 9.34 -7.58
CA LEU A 95 4.06 8.84 -8.75
C LEU A 95 5.07 7.77 -8.32
N ALA A 96 5.10 6.66 -9.05
CA ALA A 96 6.15 5.67 -8.87
C ALA A 96 7.53 6.26 -9.22
N PRO A 97 8.62 5.81 -8.57
CA PRO A 97 9.97 6.31 -8.85
C PRO A 97 10.43 6.11 -10.30
N ASP A 98 9.88 5.11 -10.99
CA ASP A 98 10.16 4.84 -12.40
C ASP A 98 9.43 5.79 -13.37
N GLY A 99 8.50 6.62 -12.85
CA GLY A 99 7.71 7.55 -13.64
C GLY A 99 6.71 6.90 -14.61
N GLY A 100 6.46 5.59 -14.48
CA GLY A 100 5.62 4.82 -15.39
C GLY A 100 4.22 4.52 -14.86
N HIS A 101 3.99 4.68 -13.55
CA HIS A 101 2.71 4.34 -12.94
C HIS A 101 2.38 5.18 -11.71
N LEU A 102 1.11 5.14 -11.32
CA LEU A 102 0.61 5.69 -10.07
C LEU A 102 0.53 4.59 -9.02
N LEU A 103 0.89 4.95 -7.79
CA LEU A 103 0.78 4.11 -6.61
C LEU A 103 -0.19 4.76 -5.63
N LEU A 104 -0.88 3.97 -4.83
CA LEU A 104 -1.52 4.40 -3.60
C LEU A 104 -0.64 3.97 -2.45
N GLN A 105 -0.30 4.90 -1.56
CA GLN A 105 0.51 4.62 -0.37
C GLN A 105 -0.22 5.03 0.91
N ALA A 106 -0.07 4.25 1.97
CA ALA A 106 -0.52 4.59 3.31
C ALA A 106 0.49 4.08 4.35
N ALA A 107 0.45 4.64 5.55
CA ALA A 107 1.18 4.13 6.71
C ALA A 107 0.20 3.84 7.83
N LEU A 108 0.21 2.60 8.33
CA LEU A 108 -0.61 2.16 9.46
C LEU A 108 0.26 1.94 10.68
N ASP A 109 -0.32 2.07 11.86
CA ASP A 109 0.26 1.51 13.07
C ASP A 109 0.10 -0.02 13.03
N GLY A 110 1.22 -0.74 13.10
CA GLY A 110 1.23 -2.21 13.00
C GLY A 110 1.08 -2.94 14.33
N GLU A 111 1.05 -2.22 15.45
CA GLU A 111 1.08 -2.84 16.78
C GLU A 111 -0.28 -3.39 17.24
N ASP A 112 -1.38 -2.78 16.80
CA ASP A 112 -2.73 -3.22 17.14
C ASP A 112 -3.38 -3.95 15.97
N ALA A 113 -3.86 -5.16 16.23
CA ALA A 113 -4.40 -6.00 15.16
C ALA A 113 -5.69 -5.46 14.56
N ARG A 114 -6.55 -4.85 15.39
CA ARG A 114 -7.80 -4.29 14.91
C ARG A 114 -7.57 -3.01 14.13
N ALA A 115 -6.72 -2.11 14.62
CA ALA A 115 -6.35 -0.89 13.92
C ALA A 115 -5.68 -1.20 12.57
N PHE A 116 -4.87 -2.26 12.51
CA PHE A 116 -4.31 -2.74 11.27
C PHE A 116 -5.40 -3.25 10.30
N GLU A 117 -6.32 -4.09 10.76
CA GLU A 117 -7.43 -4.61 9.92
C GLU A 117 -8.32 -3.47 9.40
N ASP A 118 -8.76 -2.57 10.28
CA ASP A 118 -9.58 -1.41 9.93
C ASP A 118 -8.82 -0.48 8.95
N GLY A 119 -7.52 -0.31 9.15
CA GLY A 119 -6.65 0.48 8.27
C GLY A 119 -6.44 -0.17 6.90
N LEU A 120 -6.28 -1.50 6.84
CA LEU A 120 -6.19 -2.22 5.57
C LEU A 120 -7.51 -2.12 4.80
N GLU A 121 -8.65 -2.26 5.48
CA GLU A 121 -9.97 -2.08 4.87
C GLU A 121 -10.14 -0.66 4.31
N ALA A 122 -9.78 0.37 5.10
CA ALA A 122 -9.80 1.76 4.65
C ALA A 122 -8.89 1.99 3.43
N PHE A 123 -7.70 1.39 3.41
CA PHE A 123 -6.77 1.47 2.28
C PHE A 123 -7.35 0.85 1.00
N LEU A 124 -7.99 -0.33 1.12
CA LEU A 124 -8.65 -0.99 -0.01
C LEU A 124 -9.86 -0.20 -0.53
N ASN A 125 -10.58 0.47 0.37
CA ASN A 125 -11.67 1.38 0.00
C ASN A 125 -11.13 2.63 -0.74
N ASP A 126 -10.03 3.21 -0.28
CA ASP A 126 -9.35 4.31 -0.97
C ASP A 126 -8.83 3.86 -2.35
N LEU A 127 -8.31 2.64 -2.45
CA LEU A 127 -7.87 2.03 -3.71
C LEU A 127 -9.02 1.91 -4.71
N ASP A 128 -10.18 1.46 -4.26
CA ASP A 128 -11.40 1.39 -5.08
C ASP A 128 -11.88 2.78 -5.52
N TYR A 129 -11.87 3.75 -4.61
CA TYR A 129 -12.22 5.14 -4.91
C TYR A 129 -11.30 5.71 -5.99
N TRP A 130 -9.98 5.59 -5.81
CA TRP A 130 -8.99 6.15 -6.73
C TRP A 130 -9.01 5.44 -8.09
N ALA A 131 -9.15 4.12 -8.13
CA ALA A 131 -9.30 3.38 -9.38
C ALA A 131 -10.54 3.85 -10.18
N ALA A 132 -11.68 4.03 -9.51
CA ALA A 132 -12.89 4.55 -10.14
C ALA A 132 -12.72 6.01 -10.60
N ALA A 133 -12.07 6.84 -9.78
CA ALA A 133 -11.73 8.22 -10.10
C ALA A 133 -10.84 8.31 -11.37
N LEU A 134 -9.94 7.36 -11.57
CA LEU A 134 -9.02 7.30 -12.70
C LEU A 134 -9.64 6.64 -13.95
N GLY A 135 -10.79 5.98 -13.82
CA GLY A 135 -11.44 5.25 -14.92
C GLY A 135 -10.87 3.84 -15.15
N GLU A 136 -10.12 3.30 -14.19
CA GLU A 136 -9.51 1.96 -14.28
C GLU A 136 -10.51 0.82 -13.98
N ARG A 137 -11.74 1.16 -13.58
CA ARG A 137 -12.86 0.21 -13.45
C ARG A 137 -13.81 0.37 -14.64
N SER A 138 -13.71 -0.54 -15.61
CA SER A 138 -14.71 -0.76 -16.67
C SER A 138 -15.55 -1.98 -16.35
#